data_AF-A0A1F5ELI1-F1
#
_entry.id   AF-A0A1F5ELI1-F1
#
_cell.length_a   1.000
_cell.length_b   1.000
_cell.length_c   1.000
_cell.angle_alpha   90.00
_cell.angle_beta   90.00
_cell.angle_gamma   90.00
#
_symmetry.space_group_name_H-M   'P 1'
#
loop_
_entity.id
_entity.type
_entity.pdbx_description
1 polymer ?
#
loop_
_entity_poly.entity_id
_entity_poly.type
_entity_poly.pdbx_seq_one_letter_code
_entity_poly.pdbx_strand_id
1 'polypeptide(L)'
;MKKFITKTIIILGLILTISGFVWAEEALIVAEGKLNSKIGSELFTLLLEIKSIELRGDVFSDPAFSKLKDFGVELQDQPTGRENPFLKI
;
A
#
# COMPACT_ATOMS: atom_id res chain seq x y z
N MET A 1 28.82 2.59 -59.06
CA MET A 1 29.14 2.06 -57.71
C MET A 1 29.11 3.11 -56.60
N LYS A 2 29.77 4.27 -56.73
CA LYS A 2 29.86 5.31 -55.68
C LYS A 2 28.49 5.75 -55.09
N LYS A 3 27.49 5.99 -55.95
CA LYS A 3 26.11 6.38 -55.55
C LYS A 3 25.35 5.29 -54.79
N PHE A 4 25.72 4.01 -54.97
CA PHE A 4 25.09 2.89 -54.26
C PHE A 4 25.63 2.83 -52.82
N ILE A 5 26.96 2.96 -52.68
CA ILE A 5 27.66 2.99 -51.39
C ILE A 5 27.18 4.15 -50.52
N THR A 6 26.98 5.34 -51.09
CA THR A 6 26.48 6.51 -50.34
C THR A 6 25.07 6.28 -49.78
N LYS A 7 24.20 5.59 -50.53
CA LYS A 7 22.84 5.28 -50.06
C LYS A 7 22.86 4.25 -48.93
N THR A 8 23.73 3.26 -48.99
CA THR A 8 23.87 2.25 -47.93
C THR A 8 24.34 2.85 -46.61
N ILE A 9 25.26 3.83 -46.65
CA ILE A 9 25.75 4.54 -45.46
C ILE A 9 24.63 5.35 -44.80
N ILE A 10 23.80 6.04 -45.60
CA ILE A 10 22.67 6.83 -45.10
C ILE A 10 21.63 5.93 -44.43
N ILE A 11 21.32 4.79 -45.04
CA ILE A 11 20.36 3.82 -44.48
C ILE A 11 20.90 3.22 -43.18
N LEU A 12 22.20 2.89 -43.12
CA LEU A 12 22.82 2.37 -41.91
C LEU A 12 22.83 3.40 -40.76
N GLY A 13 23.11 4.67 -41.08
CA GLY A 13 23.03 5.76 -40.12
C GLY A 13 21.61 5.96 -39.57
N LEU A 14 20.60 5.89 -40.45
CA LEU A 14 19.20 5.99 -40.05
C LEU A 14 18.80 4.83 -39.13
N ILE A 15 19.21 3.60 -39.46
CA ILE A 15 18.95 2.42 -38.63
C ILE A 15 19.59 2.56 -37.25
N LEU A 16 20.84 3.03 -37.17
CA LEU A 16 21.53 3.27 -35.90
C LEU A 16 20.83 4.32 -35.03
N THR A 17 20.30 5.38 -35.64
CA THR A 17 19.54 6.41 -34.90
C THR A 17 18.21 5.88 -34.39
N ILE A 18 17.50 5.08 -35.19
CA ILE A 18 16.22 4.47 -34.79
C ILE A 18 16.45 3.42 -33.70
N SER A 19 17.47 2.57 -33.81
CA SER A 19 17.79 1.58 -32.78
C SER A 19 18.19 2.23 -31.45
N GLY A 20 18.96 3.32 -31.50
CA GLY A 20 19.34 4.08 -30.30
C GLY A 20 18.14 4.77 -29.64
N PHE A 21 17.17 5.22 -30.43
CA PHE A 21 15.93 5.82 -29.93
C PHE A 21 14.99 4.78 -29.30
N VAL A 22 14.83 3.60 -29.90
CA VAL A 22 14.05 2.48 -29.34
C VAL A 22 14.62 1.99 -28.01
N TRP A 23 15.96 1.90 -27.88
CA TRP A 23 16.62 1.53 -26.61
C TRP A 23 16.51 2.62 -25.54
N ALA A 24 16.38 3.90 -25.93
CA ALA A 24 16.23 5.00 -24.98
C ALA A 24 14.83 5.05 -24.35
N GLU A 25 13.79 4.58 -25.06
CA GLU A 25 12.41 4.54 -24.53
C GLU A 25 12.21 3.46 -23.46
N GLU A 26 12.99 2.38 -23.45
CA GLU A 26 12.91 1.35 -22.39
C GLU A 26 13.43 1.87 -21.02
N ALA A 27 14.21 2.96 -21.01
CA ALA A 27 14.63 3.67 -19.81
C ALA A 27 13.62 4.74 -19.34
N LEU A 28 12.38 4.73 -19.86
CA LEU A 28 11.30 5.61 -19.43
C LEU A 28 10.69 5.13 -18.10
N ILE A 29 10.85 5.98 -17.08
CA ILE A 29 10.13 6.00 -15.80
C ILE A 29 10.15 4.64 -15.07
N VAL A 30 11.33 4.22 -14.65
CA VAL A 30 11.41 3.51 -13.38
C VAL A 30 11.09 4.54 -12.32
N ALA A 31 9.90 4.43 -11.70
CA ALA A 31 9.67 5.14 -10.46
C ALA A 31 10.78 4.71 -9.51
N GLU A 32 11.71 5.61 -9.20
CA GLU A 32 12.54 5.53 -7.99
C GLU A 32 11.62 5.74 -6.78
N GLY A 33 10.61 4.89 -6.64
CA GLY A 33 10.06 4.59 -5.34
C GLY A 33 11.22 4.01 -4.57
N LYS A 34 11.91 4.86 -3.79
CA LYS A 34 12.87 4.43 -2.79
C LYS A 34 12.10 3.49 -1.87
N LEU A 35 12.10 2.20 -2.21
CA LEU A 35 11.54 1.16 -1.39
C LEU A 35 12.35 1.23 -0.12
N ASN A 36 11.76 1.88 0.87
CA ASN A 36 12.35 1.99 2.18
C ASN A 36 12.22 0.58 2.75
N SER A 37 13.19 -0.28 2.43
CA SER A 37 13.16 -1.73 2.68
C SER A 37 12.87 -2.02 4.15
N LYS A 38 13.28 -1.09 5.03
CA LYS A 38 12.96 -1.04 6.45
C LYS A 38 11.46 -1.03 6.74
N ILE A 39 10.68 -0.16 6.08
CA ILE A 39 9.21 -0.08 6.24
C ILE A 39 8.55 -1.38 5.75
N GLY A 40 9.03 -1.92 4.62
CA GLY A 40 8.53 -3.20 4.10
C GLY A 40 8.77 -4.37 5.06
N SER A 41 9.98 -4.45 5.64
CA SER A 41 10.32 -5.48 6.63
C SER A 41 9.57 -5.33 7.95
N GLU A 42 9.36 -4.09 8.42
CA GLU A 42 8.62 -3.81 9.65
C GLU A 42 7.14 -4.19 9.49
N LEU A 43 6.52 -3.83 8.37
CA LEU A 43 5.14 -4.20 8.06
C LEU A 43 4.98 -5.72 7.93
N PHE A 44 5.90 -6.39 7.25
CA PHE A 44 5.86 -7.84 7.10
C PHE A 44 6.01 -8.57 8.44
N THR A 45 6.89 -8.06 9.31
CA THR A 45 7.07 -8.59 10.67
C THR A 45 5.78 -8.42 11.48
N LEU A 46 5.17 -7.24 11.45
CA LEU A 46 3.91 -6.96 12.13
C LEU A 46 2.78 -7.87 11.63
N LEU A 47 2.71 -8.12 10.32
CA LEU A 47 1.71 -9.04 9.75
C LEU A 47 1.90 -10.48 10.22
N LEU A 48 3.15 -10.95 10.33
CA LEU A 48 3.44 -12.27 10.88
C LEU A 48 3.08 -12.36 12.36
N GLU A 49 3.35 -11.30 13.13
CA GLU A 49 2.98 -11.20 14.54
C GLU A 49 1.45 -11.27 14.70
N ILE A 50 0.69 -10.47 13.96
CA ILE A 50 -0.78 -10.51 14.00
C ILE A 50 -1.31 -11.89 13.60
N LYS A 51 -0.73 -12.52 12.57
CA LYS A 51 -1.13 -13.87 12.14
C LYS A 51 -0.87 -14.92 13.23
N SER A 52 0.13 -14.71 14.09
CA SER A 52 0.45 -15.61 15.20
C SER A 52 -0.49 -15.47 16.42
N ILE A 53 -1.31 -14.41 16.46
CA ILE A 53 -2.27 -14.22 17.55
C ILE A 53 -3.43 -15.18 17.37
N GLU A 54 -3.50 -16.18 18.24
CA GLU A 54 -4.63 -17.08 18.35
C GLU A 54 -5.61 -16.59 19.41
N LEU A 55 -6.87 -16.40 19.02
CA LEU A 55 -7.95 -16.08 19.96
C LEU A 55 -8.34 -17.35 20.71
N ARG A 56 -7.97 -17.41 21.99
CA ARG A 56 -8.35 -18.50 22.89
C ARG A 56 -9.81 -18.33 23.32
N GLY A 57 -10.71 -19.12 22.74
CA GLY A 57 -12.14 -19.13 23.09
C GLY A 57 -12.50 -20.01 24.28
N ASP A 58 -11.55 -20.75 24.82
CA ASP A 58 -11.70 -21.58 26.02
C ASP A 58 -12.03 -20.76 27.28
N VAL A 59 -11.63 -19.48 27.32
CA VAL A 59 -11.97 -18.54 28.39
C VAL A 59 -13.49 -18.42 28.60
N PHE A 60 -14.30 -18.57 27.54
CA PHE A 60 -15.76 -18.52 27.64
C PHE A 60 -16.37 -19.77 28.28
N SER A 61 -15.60 -20.86 28.34
CA SER A 61 -16.01 -22.13 28.97
C SER A 61 -15.59 -22.21 30.44
N ASP A 62 -14.81 -21.24 30.93
CA ASP A 62 -14.36 -21.22 32.32
C ASP A 62 -15.54 -20.96 33.28
N PRO A 63 -15.70 -21.77 34.36
CA PRO A 63 -16.73 -21.53 35.36
C PRO A 63 -16.65 -20.15 36.05
N ALA A 64 -15.49 -19.50 36.08
CA ALA A 64 -15.32 -18.13 36.54
C ALA A 64 -15.93 -17.12 35.55
N PHE A 65 -15.78 -17.36 34.24
CA PHE A 65 -16.39 -16.51 33.21
C PHE A 65 -17.92 -16.57 33.27
N SER A 66 -18.49 -17.77 33.41
CA SER A 66 -19.96 -17.93 33.54
C SER A 66 -20.56 -17.35 34.83
N LYS A 67 -19.73 -17.03 35.82
CA LYS A 67 -20.14 -16.41 37.09
C LYS A 67 -19.92 -14.89 37.12
N LEU A 68 -19.42 -14.29 36.04
CA LEU A 68 -19.29 -12.84 35.96
C LEU A 68 -20.67 -12.20 36.09
N LYS A 69 -20.78 -11.29 37.07
CA LYS A 69 -21.99 -10.52 37.29
C LYS A 69 -21.84 -9.19 36.56
N ASP A 70 -22.85 -8.83 35.79
CA ASP A 70 -22.93 -7.50 35.20
C ASP A 70 -23.17 -6.45 36.32
N PHE A 71 -22.30 -5.45 36.36
CA PHE A 71 -22.42 -4.28 37.25
C PHE A 71 -22.72 -3.00 36.46
N GLY A 72 -23.01 -3.14 35.16
CA GLY A 72 -23.49 -2.07 34.33
C GLY A 72 -24.75 -1.45 34.92
N VAL A 73 -24.83 -0.13 34.81
CA VAL A 73 -26.04 0.63 35.13
C VAL A 73 -26.61 1.08 33.79
N GLU A 74 -27.90 0.87 33.60
CA GLU A 74 -28.60 1.41 32.44
C GLU A 74 -28.48 2.93 32.46
N LEU A 75 -27.84 3.49 31.43
CA LEU A 75 -27.73 4.93 31.30
C LEU A 75 -29.08 5.48 30.89
N GLN A 76 -29.65 6.33 31.74
CA GLN A 76 -30.83 7.09 31.33
C GLN A 76 -30.46 8.05 30.22
N ASP A 77 -31.36 8.19 29.26
CA ASP A 77 -31.26 9.17 28.18
C ASP A 77 -30.93 10.54 28.78
N GLN A 78 -29.70 10.98 28.54
CA GLN A 78 -29.32 12.34 28.86
C GLN A 78 -29.90 13.24 27.78
N PRO A 79 -30.33 14.47 28.12
CA PRO A 79 -30.69 15.44 27.10
C PRO A 79 -29.51 15.56 26.14
N THR A 80 -29.77 15.32 24.85
CA THR A 80 -28.80 15.57 23.79
C THR A 80 -28.29 16.98 23.97
N GLY A 81 -26.96 17.15 23.98
CA GLY A 81 -26.29 18.36 24.46
C GLY A 81 -26.72 19.66 23.78
N ARG A 82 -26.03 20.75 24.13
CA ARG A 82 -26.23 22.05 23.48
C ARG A 82 -26.12 21.88 21.96
N GLU A 83 -26.96 22.58 21.21
CA GLU A 83 -26.84 22.61 19.74
C GLU A 83 -25.39 22.87 19.34
N ASN A 84 -24.91 22.12 18.35
CA ASN A 84 -23.53 22.22 17.90
C ASN A 84 -23.25 23.66 17.44
N PRO A 85 -22.40 24.44 18.14
CA PRO A 85 -22.17 25.85 17.81
C PRO A 85 -21.37 26.02 16.51
N PHE A 86 -20.94 24.92 15.88
CA PHE A 86 -20.27 24.88 14.59
C PHE A 86 -21.18 24.40 13.44
N LEU A 87 -22.48 24.16 13.69
CA LEU A 87 -23.45 24.06 12.60
C LEU A 87 -23.51 25.44 11.93
N LYS A 88 -22.87 25.54 10.76
CA LYS A 88 -22.84 26.76 9.97
C LYS A 88 -24.27 27.21 9.66
N ILE A 89 -24.56 28.45 10.02
CA ILE A 89 -25.68 29.26 9.50
C ILE A 89 -25.39 29.58 8.04
#